data_AF-A0A392NJP9-F1
#
_entry.id   AF-A0A392NJP9-F1
#
_cell.length_a   1.000
_cell.length_b   1.000
_cell.length_c   1.000
_cell.angle_alpha   90.00
_cell.angle_beta   90.00
_cell.angle_gamma   90.00
#
_symmetry.space_group_name_H-M   'P 1'
#
loop_
_entity.id
_entity.type
_entity.pdbx_description
1 polymer ?
#
loop_
_entity_poly.entity_id
_entity_poly.type
_entity_poly.pdbx_seq_one_letter_code
_entity_poly.pdbx_strand_id
1 'polypeptide(L)' 'VENSEVADIGYAEVTIGRDEVVVAASPANTAHALINIDPVRSAYFVGCQDSIINYNASSTDFNVWKDL' A
#
# COMPACT_ATOMS: atom_id res chain seq x y z
N VAL A 1 0.49 12.65 7.71
CA VAL A 1 1.52 13.50 7.07
C VAL A 1 2.31 12.58 6.17
N GLU A 2 2.42 12.92 4.89
CA GLU A 2 3.21 12.17 3.91
C GLU A 2 4.70 12.19 4.30
N ASN A 3 5.41 11.09 4.09
CA ASN A 3 6.85 11.05 4.39
C ASN A 3 7.63 11.79 3.31
N SER A 4 8.03 13.04 3.59
CA SER A 4 8.78 13.89 2.66
C SER A 4 10.20 13.40 2.33
N GLU A 5 10.66 12.35 3.01
CA GLU A 5 11.98 11.74 2.76
C GLU A 5 11.97 10.71 1.62
N VAL A 6 10.79 10.27 1.13
CA VAL A 6 10.71 9.32 0.01
C VAL A 6 10.80 10.09 -1.31
N ALA A 7 12.03 10.31 -1.75
CA ALA A 7 12.35 11.31 -2.77
C ALA A 7 12.36 10.83 -4.24
N ASP A 8 11.83 9.64 -4.58
CA ASP A 8 11.40 9.25 -5.95
C ASP A 8 11.17 7.73 -6.08
N ILE A 9 11.91 6.90 -5.32
CA ILE A 9 11.80 5.43 -5.31
C ILE A 9 12.19 4.92 -3.93
N GLY A 10 11.31 4.18 -3.24
CA GLY A 10 11.60 3.66 -1.91
C GLY A 10 10.48 2.79 -1.35
N TYR A 11 10.76 2.13 -0.23
CA TYR A 11 9.77 1.40 0.55
C TYR A 11 9.86 1.85 2.02
N ALA A 12 8.75 1.73 2.73
CA ALA A 12 8.71 1.89 4.18
C ALA A 12 8.41 0.53 4.81
N GLU A 13 9.21 0.15 5.79
CA GLU A 13 8.93 -1.00 6.65
C GLU A 13 8.51 -0.49 8.03
N VAL A 14 7.48 -1.11 8.60
CA VAL A 14 6.98 -0.77 9.93
C VAL A 14 6.74 -2.05 10.71
N THR A 15 7.21 -2.08 11.96
CA THR A 15 6.85 -3.12 12.92
C THR A 15 5.71 -2.59 13.78
N ILE A 16 4.60 -3.34 13.82
CA ILE A 16 3.41 -2.97 14.59
C ILE A 16 3.15 -3.99 15.70
N GLY A 17 2.79 -3.49 16.88
CA GLY A 17 2.29 -4.28 17.99
C GLY A 17 0.88 -4.84 17.71
N ARG A 18 0.45 -5.81 18.54
CA ARG A 18 -0.84 -6.48 18.41
C ARG A 18 -2.04 -5.52 18.44
N ASP A 19 -1.93 -4.46 19.22
CA ASP A 19 -3.01 -3.49 19.49
C ASP A 19 -2.74 -2.13 18.81
N GLU A 20 -1.81 -2.11 17.85
CA GLU A 20 -1.42 -0.90 17.13
C GLU A 20 -2.08 -0.85 15.75
N VAL A 21 -2.35 0.37 15.29
CA VAL A 21 -2.86 0.66 13.95
C VAL A 21 -1.90 1.64 13.28
N VAL A 22 -1.51 1.33 12.06
CA VAL A 22 -0.70 2.22 11.22
C VAL A 22 -1.51 2.70 10.03
N VAL A 23 -1.32 3.97 9.70
CA VAL A 23 -1.91 4.61 8.54
C VAL A 23 -0.78 5.00 7.59
N ALA A 24 -0.79 4.42 6.39
CA ALA A 24 0.02 4.87 5.27
C ALA A 24 -0.84 5.71 4.33
N ALA A 25 -0.26 6.78 3.79
CA ALA A 25 -0.89 7.62 2.78
C ALA A 25 0.15 8.02 1.74
N SER A 26 -0.25 8.07 0.48
CA SER A 26 0.55 8.65 -0.61
C SER A 26 -0.23 9.79 -1.28
N PRO A 27 0.43 10.54 -2.18
CA PRO A 27 -0.24 11.40 -3.13
C PRO A 27 -1.23 10.65 -4.01
N ALA A 28 -2.23 11.39 -4.51
CA ALA A 28 -3.14 10.90 -5.53
C ALA A 28 -2.37 10.41 -6.76
N ASN A 29 -2.91 9.37 -7.43
CA ASN A 29 -2.33 8.72 -8.62
C ASN A 29 -0.96 8.04 -8.39
N THR A 30 -0.66 7.64 -7.15
CA THR A 30 0.54 6.82 -6.84
C THR A 30 0.10 5.39 -6.49
N ALA A 31 0.75 4.40 -7.11
CA ALA A 31 0.48 3.00 -6.82
C ALA A 31 1.12 2.59 -5.46
N HIS A 32 0.44 1.72 -4.73
CA HIS A 32 0.95 1.17 -3.47
C HIS A 32 1.06 -0.35 -3.55
N ALA A 33 2.15 -0.90 -3.02
CA ALA A 33 2.29 -2.32 -2.71
C ALA A 33 2.44 -2.47 -1.19
N LEU A 34 1.62 -3.34 -0.59
CA LEU A 34 1.62 -3.62 0.84
C LEU A 34 1.87 -5.11 1.08
N ILE A 35 3.01 -5.44 1.66
CA ILE A 35 3.36 -6.83 1.98
C ILE A 35 3.39 -7.05 3.48
N ASN A 36 2.77 -8.15 3.94
CA ASN A 36 2.97 -8.63 5.29
C ASN A 36 4.21 -9.53 5.33
N ILE A 37 5.25 -9.09 6.02
CA ILE A 37 6.51 -9.84 6.17
C ILE A 37 6.50 -10.79 7.38
N ASP A 38 5.49 -10.72 8.27
CA ASP A 38 5.36 -11.66 9.40
C ASP A 38 4.85 -13.03 8.88
N PRO A 39 5.66 -14.11 8.99
CA PRO A 39 5.28 -15.42 8.46
C PRO A 39 4.28 -16.16 9.36
N VAL A 40 4.00 -15.66 10.56
CA VAL A 40 3.17 -16.32 11.58
C VAL A 40 1.84 -15.61 11.76
N ARG A 41 1.83 -14.27 11.75
CA ARG A 41 0.64 -13.46 12.06
C ARG A 41 0.00 -12.94 10.78
N SER A 42 -1.33 -12.95 10.74
CA SER A 42 -2.09 -12.28 9.69
C SER A 42 -2.13 -10.77 9.94
N ALA A 43 -1.95 -10.00 8.87
CA ALA A 43 -2.24 -8.57 8.82
C ALA A 43 -3.45 -8.33 7.90
N TYR A 44 -4.31 -7.39 8.27
CA TYR A 44 -5.46 -7.00 7.46
C TYR A 44 -5.21 -5.60 6.89
N PHE A 45 -5.34 -5.46 5.57
CA PHE A 45 -5.19 -4.18 4.89
C PHE A 45 -6.57 -3.60 4.58
N VAL A 46 -6.76 -2.32 4.93
CA VAL A 46 -7.94 -1.54 4.56
C VAL A 46 -7.44 -0.31 3.80
N GLY A 47 -7.81 -0.22 2.53
CA GLY A 47 -7.46 0.90 1.66
C GLY A 47 -8.67 1.79 1.38
N CYS A 48 -8.41 3.08 1.20
CA CYS A 48 -9.35 4.02 0.58
C CYS A 48 -8.85 4.32 -0.83
N GLN A 49 -9.76 4.40 -1.80
CA GLN A 49 -9.43 4.72 -3.19
C GLN A 49 -10.18 5.97 -3.61
N ASP A 50 -9.49 6.86 -4.32
CA ASP A 50 -10.00 8.17 -4.72
C ASP A 50 -11.10 8.09 -5.81
N SER A 51 -11.26 6.94 -6.47
CA SER A 51 -12.21 6.75 -7.56
C SER A 51 -12.89 5.38 -7.52
N ILE A 52 -14.06 5.30 -8.17
CA ILE A 52 -14.80 4.04 -8.33
C ILE A 52 -13.97 3.09 -9.19
N ILE A 53 -13.77 1.86 -8.72
CA ILE A 53 -13.04 0.83 -9.46
C ILE A 53 -13.76 0.52 -10.78
N ASN A 54 -13.06 0.70 -11.89
CA ASN A 54 -13.51 0.25 -13.21
C ASN A 54 -12.75 -1.02 -13.63
N TYR A 55 -13.36 -2.18 -13.44
CA TYR A 55 -12.77 -3.48 -13.78
C TYR A 55 -12.47 -3.69 -15.28
N ASN A 56 -13.00 -2.83 -16.16
CA ASN A 56 -12.75 -2.89 -17.61
C ASN A 56 -11.62 -1.95 -18.07
N ALA A 57 -11.04 -1.15 -17.17
CA ALA A 57 -9.91 -0.30 -17.51
C ALA A 57 -8.61 -1.11 -17.48
N SER A 58 -7.84 -1.06 -18.58
CA SER A 58 -6.55 -1.75 -18.72
C SER A 58 -5.45 -1.21 -17.80
N SER A 59 -5.71 -0.09 -17.12
CA SER A 59 -4.79 0.61 -16.22
C SER A 59 -5.12 0.38 -14.74
N THR A 60 -5.80 -0.72 -14.41
CA THR A 60 -6.19 -1.00 -13.03
C THR A 60 -5.10 -1.74 -12.25
N ASP A 61 -4.87 -1.28 -11.03
CA ASP A 61 -3.67 -1.52 -10.21
C ASP A 61 -3.50 -2.95 -9.64
N PHE A 62 -4.34 -3.90 -10.04
CA PHE A 62 -4.34 -5.25 -9.44
C PHE A 62 -3.37 -6.25 -10.10
N ASN A 63 -2.83 -5.96 -11.29
CA ASN A 63 -1.93 -6.89 -12.00
C ASN A 63 -0.43 -6.65 -11.77
N VAL A 64 -0.05 -5.68 -10.94
CA VAL A 64 1.35 -5.21 -10.81
C VAL A 64 2.22 -6.14 -9.96
N TRP A 65 1.61 -7.06 -9.20
CA TRP A 65 2.31 -7.93 -8.24
C TRP A 65 3.28 -8.94 -8.85
N LYS A 66 3.17 -9.27 -10.15
CA LYS A 66 4.07 -10.26 -10.78
C LYS A 66 5.46 -9.70 -11.09
N ASP A 67 5.58 -8.37 -11.15
CA ASP A 67 6.81 -7.67 -11.54
C ASP A 67 7.51 -6.99 -10.33
N LEU A 68 7.01 -7.23 -9.10
CA LEU A 68 7.59 -6.76 -7.83
C LEU A 68 8.46 -7.83 -7.16
#